data_AF-A0A914DBA6-F1
#
_entry.id   AF-A0A914DBA6-F1
#
_cell.length_a   1.000
_cell.length_b   1.000
_cell.length_c   1.000
_cell.angle_alpha   90.00
_cell.angle_beta   90.00
_cell.angle_gamma   90.00
#
_symmetry.space_group_name_H-M   'P 1'
#
loop_
_entity.id
_entity.type
_entity.pdbx_description
1 polymer ?
#
loop_
_entity_poly.entity_id
_entity_poly.type
_entity_poly.pdbx_seq_one_letter_code
_entity_poly.pdbx_strand_id
1 'polypeptide(L)'
;MGMNPAAINFPDDIDTGKVIQAIQARKRVLLQEDNSSPIEYKVKPVFIENCSRKIDFLLYLEFKTKRLRESSFNPTRSFVSIEDVIINPCELRNADKYDKPSEWPLDINFILDKMKHSPPDSSYFEELKPSRRHWLVTDFVLAIEVAKALPIYEQIETKDRLLLLEFVGLINAILLQTYYSYEQNSDTIKAPDGFMPIKTGPKDRP
;
A
#
# COMPACT_ATOMS: atom_id res chain seq x y z
N MET A 1 -7.47 -8.67 24.48
CA MET A 1 -8.22 -9.90 24.81
C MET A 1 -7.59 -11.04 24.03
N GLY A 2 -6.64 -11.77 24.64
CA GLY A 2 -5.97 -12.90 23.99
C GLY A 2 -6.79 -14.18 24.17
N MET A 3 -6.92 -14.99 23.11
CA MET A 3 -7.57 -16.30 23.20
C MET A 3 -6.81 -17.21 24.17
N ASN A 4 -7.55 -17.90 25.02
CA ASN A 4 -7.01 -18.89 25.95
C ASN A 4 -6.60 -20.15 25.18
N PRO A 5 -5.30 -20.49 25.08
CA PRO A 5 -4.84 -21.67 24.35
C PRO A 5 -5.32 -23.00 24.98
N ALA A 6 -5.74 -22.99 26.24
CA ALA A 6 -6.32 -24.17 26.89
C ALA A 6 -7.71 -24.55 26.36
N ALA A 7 -8.38 -23.67 25.60
CA ALA A 7 -9.70 -23.96 25.02
C ALA A 7 -9.67 -25.00 23.89
N ILE A 8 -8.48 -25.31 23.35
CA ILE A 8 -8.29 -26.29 22.27
C ILE A 8 -8.01 -27.70 22.82
N ASN A 9 -7.72 -27.82 24.11
CA ASN A 9 -7.43 -29.12 24.71
C ASN A 9 -8.74 -29.84 25.04
N PHE A 10 -8.85 -31.09 24.57
CA PHE A 10 -9.92 -31.99 25.00
C PHE A 10 -9.72 -32.30 26.50
N PRO A 11 -10.75 -32.20 27.35
CA PRO A 11 -10.64 -32.62 28.74
C PRO A 11 -10.21 -34.10 28.85
N ASP A 12 -9.44 -34.42 29.89
CA ASP A 12 -8.78 -35.72 30.08
C ASP A 12 -9.77 -36.90 30.22
N ASP A 13 -11.07 -36.63 30.38
CA ASP A 13 -12.14 -37.61 30.52
C ASP A 13 -12.87 -37.94 29.21
N ILE A 14 -12.47 -37.32 28.09
CA ILE A 14 -13.09 -37.57 26.79
C ILE A 14 -12.59 -38.90 26.22
N ASP A 15 -13.54 -39.82 26.01
CA ASP A 15 -13.34 -41.00 25.19
C ASP A 15 -13.06 -40.59 23.74
N THR A 16 -11.78 -40.44 23.42
CA THR A 16 -11.26 -40.04 22.11
C THR A 16 -11.81 -40.92 20.99
N GLY A 17 -12.12 -42.20 21.29
CA GLY A 17 -12.74 -43.12 20.36
C GLY A 17 -14.14 -42.68 19.94
N LYS A 18 -14.96 -42.19 20.87
CA LYS A 18 -16.30 -41.66 20.58
C LYS A 18 -16.26 -40.35 19.79
N VAL A 19 -15.30 -39.48 20.09
CA VAL A 19 -15.11 -38.22 19.33
C VAL A 19 -14.70 -38.50 17.89
N ILE A 20 -13.75 -39.42 17.69
CA ILE A 20 -13.32 -39.83 16.35
C ILE A 20 -14.48 -40.47 15.59
N GLN A 21 -15.28 -41.32 16.24
CA GLN A 21 -16.48 -41.90 15.61
C GLN A 21 -17.53 -40.86 15.25
N ALA A 22 -17.78 -39.87 16.11
CA ALA A 22 -18.71 -38.78 15.82
C ALA A 22 -18.24 -37.91 14.63
N ILE A 23 -16.94 -37.62 14.56
CA ILE A 23 -16.32 -36.90 13.43
C ILE A 23 -16.47 -37.72 12.13
N GLN A 24 -16.20 -39.03 12.18
CA GLN A 24 -16.32 -39.90 11.02
C GLN A 24 -17.77 -40.08 10.56
N ALA A 25 -18.73 -40.17 11.49
CA ALA A 25 -20.15 -40.24 11.18
C ALA A 25 -20.62 -38.94 10.50
N ARG A 26 -20.21 -37.78 11.02
CA ARG A 26 -20.53 -36.47 10.41
C ARG A 26 -19.88 -36.29 9.05
N LYS A 27 -18.64 -36.78 8.87
CA LYS A 27 -17.95 -36.78 7.57
C LYS A 27 -18.66 -37.66 6.53
N ARG A 28 -19.24 -38.80 6.94
CA ARG A 28 -20.03 -39.66 6.04
C ARG A 28 -21.34 -39.02 5.59
N VAL A 29 -22.01 -38.28 6.48
CA VAL A 29 -23.24 -37.53 6.13
C VAL A 29 -22.93 -36.42 5.12
N LEU A 30 -21.86 -35.65 5.34
CA LEU A 30 -21.43 -34.59 4.42
C LEU A 30 -20.99 -35.11 3.04
N LEU A 31 -20.43 -36.33 2.97
CA LEU A 31 -20.01 -36.96 1.71
C LEU A 31 -21.16 -37.63 0.95
N GLN A 32 -22.35 -37.80 1.56
CA GLN A 32 -23.53 -38.35 0.88
C GLN A 32 -24.41 -37.27 0.22
N GLU A 33 -24.30 -36.01 0.65
CA GLU A 33 -25.08 -34.90 0.07
C GLU A 33 -24.44 -34.31 -1.21
N ASP A 34 -23.18 -34.59 -1.48
CA ASP A 34 -22.46 -34.07 -2.65
C ASP A 34 -22.20 -35.19 -3.69
N ASN A 35 -23.12 -35.35 -4.64
CA ASN A 35 -22.92 -36.16 -5.86
C ASN A 35 -21.95 -35.49 -6.86
N SER A 36 -21.11 -34.57 -6.41
CA SER A 36 -20.06 -33.96 -7.22
C SER A 36 -18.75 -34.70 -6.95
N SER A 37 -18.15 -35.25 -8.00
CA SER A 37 -16.88 -35.99 -7.97
C SER A 37 -15.84 -35.29 -7.08
N PRO A 38 -15.06 -36.00 -6.25
CA PRO A 38 -14.09 -35.37 -5.37
C PRO A 38 -13.04 -34.65 -6.21
N ILE A 39 -13.03 -33.32 -6.13
CA ILE A 39 -11.92 -32.51 -6.65
C ILE A 39 -10.72 -32.84 -5.76
N GLU A 40 -9.88 -33.73 -6.26
CA GLU A 40 -8.60 -34.06 -5.65
C GLU A 40 -7.69 -32.82 -5.74
N TYR A 41 -7.73 -31.96 -4.73
CA TYR A 41 -6.77 -30.87 -4.60
C TYR A 41 -5.40 -31.48 -4.29
N LYS A 42 -4.66 -31.85 -5.33
CA LYS A 42 -3.22 -32.08 -5.22
C LYS A 42 -2.56 -30.75 -4.88
N VAL A 43 -2.47 -30.45 -3.59
CA VAL A 43 -1.58 -29.41 -3.08
C VAL A 43 -0.17 -29.90 -3.34
N LYS A 44 0.40 -29.54 -4.49
CA LYS A 44 1.84 -29.69 -4.70
C LYS A 44 2.53 -28.84 -3.64
N PRO A 45 3.46 -29.38 -2.84
CA PRO A 45 4.27 -28.56 -1.96
C PRO A 45 5.00 -27.55 -2.85
N VAL A 46 4.62 -26.27 -2.72
CA VAL A 46 5.30 -25.18 -3.41
C VAL A 46 6.70 -25.11 -2.81
N PHE A 47 7.69 -25.51 -3.60
CA PHE A 47 9.09 -25.55 -3.22
C PHE A 47 9.53 -24.15 -2.73
N ILE A 48 10.04 -24.07 -1.50
CA ILE A 48 10.43 -22.83 -0.80
C ILE A 48 11.44 -22.00 -1.61
N GLU A 49 12.24 -22.65 -2.46
CA GLU A 49 13.23 -21.98 -3.32
C GLU A 49 12.60 -21.01 -4.33
N ASN A 50 11.36 -21.28 -4.79
CA ASN A 50 10.63 -20.36 -5.68
C ASN A 50 10.02 -19.16 -4.93
N CYS A 51 9.96 -19.21 -3.60
CA CYS A 51 9.47 -18.10 -2.79
C CYS A 51 10.58 -17.08 -2.51
N SER A 52 11.83 -17.51 -2.30
CA SER A 52 12.94 -16.59 -1.99
C SER A 52 13.08 -15.48 -3.02
N ARG A 53 13.15 -15.84 -4.32
CA ARG A 53 13.27 -14.84 -5.40
C ARG A 53 12.08 -13.89 -5.47
N LYS A 54 10.87 -14.37 -5.16
CA LYS A 54 9.67 -13.53 -5.12
C LYS A 54 9.71 -12.57 -3.95
N ILE A 55 10.16 -13.04 -2.79
CA ILE A 55 10.38 -12.20 -1.60
C ILE A 55 11.43 -11.14 -1.91
N ASP A 56 12.57 -11.52 -2.48
CA ASP A 56 13.64 -10.58 -2.85
C ASP A 56 13.13 -9.51 -3.83
N PHE A 57 12.33 -9.90 -4.82
CA PHE A 57 11.69 -8.98 -5.75
C PHE A 57 10.71 -8.03 -5.06
N LEU A 58 9.87 -8.54 -4.14
CA LEU A 58 8.92 -7.72 -3.38
C LEU A 58 9.65 -6.74 -2.45
N LEU A 59 10.72 -7.17 -1.79
CA LEU A 59 11.57 -6.31 -0.96
C LEU A 59 12.26 -5.23 -1.81
N TYR A 60 12.74 -5.59 -3.01
CA TYR A 60 13.29 -4.63 -3.95
C TYR A 60 12.25 -3.58 -4.38
N LEU A 61 11.02 -4.01 -4.68
CA LEU A 61 9.92 -3.10 -5.00
C LEU A 61 9.59 -2.17 -3.83
N GLU A 62 9.48 -2.70 -2.61
CA GLU A 62 9.22 -1.90 -1.42
C GLU A 62 10.32 -0.85 -1.21
N PHE A 63 11.58 -1.26 -1.29
CA PHE A 63 12.73 -0.38 -1.17
C PHE A 63 12.71 0.75 -2.21
N LYS A 64 12.51 0.41 -3.50
CA LYS A 64 12.46 1.41 -4.58
C LYS A 64 11.27 2.34 -4.47
N THR A 65 10.11 1.82 -4.08
CA THR A 65 8.89 2.59 -3.85
C THR A 65 9.08 3.59 -2.72
N LYS A 66 9.60 3.14 -1.57
CA LYS A 66 9.91 4.02 -0.43
C LYS A 66 10.92 5.09 -0.81
N ARG A 67 12.00 4.70 -1.49
CA ARG A 67 13.02 5.65 -1.96
C ARG A 67 12.42 6.71 -2.88
N LEU A 68 11.65 6.32 -3.89
CA LEU A 68 11.05 7.27 -4.83
C LEU A 68 10.06 8.21 -4.12
N ARG A 69 9.24 7.68 -3.20
CA ARG A 69 8.28 8.46 -2.40
C ARG A 69 8.94 9.53 -1.54
N GLU A 70 10.06 9.20 -0.91
CA GLU A 70 10.82 10.10 -0.04
C GLU A 70 11.80 11.01 -0.80
N SER A 71 11.92 10.84 -2.11
CA SER A 71 12.82 11.63 -2.95
C SER A 71 12.19 12.92 -3.45
N SER A 72 12.96 13.72 -4.20
CA SER A 72 12.54 14.94 -4.88
C SER A 72 11.59 14.70 -6.07
N PHE A 73 11.32 13.43 -6.44
CA PHE A 73 10.35 13.06 -7.46
C PHE A 73 8.98 13.69 -7.22
N ASN A 74 8.52 14.52 -8.15
CA ASN A 74 7.21 15.17 -8.07
C ASN A 74 6.50 15.10 -9.43
N PRO A 75 5.56 14.16 -9.62
CA PRO A 75 4.89 13.98 -10.89
C PRO A 75 3.97 15.15 -11.26
N THR A 76 3.61 16.01 -10.29
CA THR A 76 2.76 17.18 -10.54
C THR A 76 3.50 18.39 -11.10
N ARG A 77 4.85 18.36 -11.16
CA ARG A 77 5.64 19.43 -11.80
C ARG A 77 5.59 19.37 -13.32
N SER A 78 5.47 18.17 -13.85
CA SER A 78 5.30 17.91 -15.28
C SER A 78 3.79 17.71 -15.52
N PHE A 79 3.19 18.47 -16.43
CA PHE A 79 1.79 18.28 -16.83
C PHE A 79 1.65 16.98 -17.64
N VAL A 80 1.72 15.84 -16.95
CA VAL A 80 1.69 14.50 -17.54
C VAL A 80 0.29 13.94 -17.37
N SER A 81 -0.31 13.44 -18.46
CA SER A 81 -1.60 12.75 -18.39
C SER A 81 -1.46 11.39 -17.71
N ILE A 82 -2.56 10.82 -17.21
CA ILE A 82 -2.51 9.47 -16.60
C ILE A 82 -2.09 8.45 -17.66
N GLU A 83 -2.56 8.61 -18.88
CA GLU A 83 -2.21 7.82 -20.05
C GLU A 83 -0.71 7.83 -20.30
N ASP A 84 -0.08 9.00 -20.23
CA ASP A 84 1.37 9.13 -20.38
C ASP A 84 2.11 8.38 -19.26
N VAL A 85 1.66 8.49 -18.00
CA VAL A 85 2.29 7.75 -16.88
C VAL A 85 2.23 6.24 -17.12
N ILE A 86 1.10 5.74 -17.62
CA ILE A 86 0.86 4.32 -17.88
C ILE A 86 1.72 3.81 -19.04
N ILE A 87 1.85 4.58 -20.12
CA ILE A 87 2.58 4.18 -21.33
C ILE A 87 4.10 4.32 -21.17
N ASN A 88 4.55 5.34 -20.44
CA ASN A 88 5.97 5.62 -20.30
C ASN A 88 6.71 4.51 -19.52
N PRO A 89 8.04 4.39 -19.68
CA PRO A 89 8.85 3.45 -18.90
C PRO A 89 8.67 3.61 -17.38
N CYS A 90 8.92 2.55 -16.62
CA CYS A 90 8.75 2.57 -15.17
C CYS A 90 9.81 3.44 -14.48
N GLU A 91 9.36 4.43 -13.69
CA GLU A 91 10.22 5.39 -13.02
C GLU A 91 10.89 4.82 -11.77
N LEU A 92 10.42 3.69 -11.22
CA LEU A 92 11.09 3.00 -10.12
C LEU A 92 12.53 2.60 -10.48
N ARG A 93 12.81 2.32 -11.76
CA ARG A 93 14.16 2.03 -12.24
C ARG A 93 15.11 3.21 -12.04
N ASN A 94 14.57 4.44 -12.06
CA ASN A 94 15.31 5.68 -11.92
C ASN A 94 15.29 6.24 -10.49
N ALA A 95 14.71 5.54 -9.50
CA ALA A 95 14.60 6.03 -8.13
C ALA A 95 15.93 6.44 -7.48
N ASP A 96 17.07 5.93 -7.98
CA ASP A 96 18.40 6.30 -7.48
C ASP A 96 18.85 7.69 -7.92
N LYS A 97 18.27 8.24 -9.01
CA LYS A 97 18.61 9.56 -9.56
C LYS A 97 18.01 10.71 -8.75
N TYR A 98 17.01 10.43 -7.92
CA TYR A 98 16.33 11.44 -7.14
C TYR A 98 16.90 11.51 -5.74
N ASP A 99 17.31 12.71 -5.33
CA ASP A 99 17.79 12.96 -3.98
C ASP A 99 16.65 13.15 -3.00
N LYS A 100 16.91 12.81 -1.73
CA LYS A 100 16.02 13.16 -0.62
C LYS A 100 16.08 14.68 -0.41
N PRO A 101 14.94 15.40 -0.41
CA PRO A 101 14.95 16.83 -0.15
C PRO A 101 15.55 17.15 1.23
N SER A 102 16.54 18.05 1.26
CA SER A 102 17.22 18.47 2.49
C SER A 102 16.33 19.30 3.43
N GLU A 103 15.29 19.92 2.87
CA GLU A 103 14.39 20.83 3.58
C GLU A 103 13.21 20.12 4.27
N TRP A 104 13.18 18.79 4.27
CA TRP A 104 12.10 18.00 4.84
C TRP A 104 12.39 17.52 6.27
N PRO A 105 11.40 17.53 7.17
CA PRO A 105 10.01 17.99 6.96
C PRO A 105 9.91 19.52 6.93
N LEU A 106 8.95 20.02 6.15
CA LEU A 106 8.68 21.45 6.01
C LEU A 106 8.02 22.01 7.28
N ASP A 107 8.47 23.18 7.74
CA ASP A 107 7.78 23.90 8.82
C ASP A 107 6.49 24.54 8.29
N ILE A 108 5.37 23.87 8.52
CA ILE A 108 4.04 24.31 8.09
C ILE A 108 3.66 25.65 8.76
N ASN A 109 4.09 25.91 10.00
CA ASN A 109 3.73 27.15 10.68
C ASN A 109 4.46 28.33 10.04
N PHE A 110 5.74 28.17 9.70
CA PHE A 110 6.50 29.14 8.92
C PHE A 110 5.85 29.42 7.55
N ILE A 111 5.40 28.38 6.86
CA ILE A 111 4.71 28.53 5.56
C ILE A 111 3.38 29.28 5.71
N LEU A 112 2.55 28.91 6.70
CA LEU A 112 1.25 29.53 6.93
C LEU A 112 1.38 30.99 7.37
N ASP A 113 2.36 31.29 8.21
CA ASP A 113 2.62 32.65 8.66
C ASP A 113 3.07 33.53 7.50
N LYS A 114 3.98 33.05 6.65
CA LYS A 114 4.37 33.77 5.43
C LYS A 114 3.23 33.98 4.44
N MET A 115 2.30 33.03 4.29
CA MET A 115 1.13 33.18 3.41
C MET A 115 0.18 34.28 3.90
N LYS A 116 -0.01 34.43 5.21
CA LYS A 116 -0.88 35.48 5.78
C LYS A 116 -0.35 36.90 5.51
N HIS A 117 0.96 37.04 5.37
CA HIS A 117 1.63 38.33 5.22
C HIS A 117 2.04 38.64 3.78
N SER A 118 1.77 37.75 2.81
CA SER A 118 2.14 37.94 1.41
C SER A 118 1.00 38.57 0.60
N PRO A 119 1.26 39.59 -0.24
CA PRO A 119 0.24 40.18 -1.12
C PRO A 119 -0.23 39.17 -2.18
N PRO A 120 -1.53 39.18 -2.54
CA PRO A 120 -2.16 38.17 -3.41
C PRO A 120 -1.57 38.08 -4.83
N ASP A 121 -0.92 39.13 -5.32
CA ASP A 121 -0.27 39.19 -6.66
C ASP A 121 1.23 38.86 -6.64
N SER A 122 1.76 38.39 -5.52
CA SER A 122 3.18 38.11 -5.40
C SER A 122 3.58 36.82 -6.14
N SER A 123 4.56 36.93 -7.04
CA SER A 123 5.29 35.79 -7.63
C SER A 123 5.86 34.82 -6.57
N TYR A 124 5.90 35.24 -5.30
CA TYR A 124 6.26 34.42 -4.16
C TYR A 124 5.28 33.25 -3.90
N PHE A 125 4.00 33.38 -4.26
CA PHE A 125 3.08 32.24 -4.22
C PHE A 125 3.50 31.14 -5.21
N GLU A 126 4.13 31.52 -6.33
CA GLU A 126 4.72 30.55 -7.26
C GLU A 126 6.02 29.94 -6.74
N GLU A 127 6.78 30.64 -5.89
CA GLU A 127 7.97 30.08 -5.20
C GLU A 127 7.59 29.14 -4.04
N LEU A 128 6.42 29.34 -3.42
CA LEU A 128 5.86 28.43 -2.41
C LEU A 128 5.15 27.20 -3.02
N LYS A 129 4.59 27.31 -4.24
CA LYS A 129 4.00 26.18 -5.00
C LYS A 129 4.92 24.95 -5.13
N PRO A 130 6.23 25.06 -5.47
CA PRO A 130 7.11 23.90 -5.58
C PRO A 130 7.35 23.16 -4.27
N SER A 131 6.94 23.74 -3.13
CA SER A 131 7.03 23.14 -1.80
C SER A 131 5.81 22.28 -1.44
N ARG A 132 4.66 22.45 -2.12
CA ARG A 132 3.45 21.65 -1.83
C ARG A 132 3.29 20.55 -2.86
N ARG A 133 3.85 19.39 -2.54
CA ARG A 133 3.59 18.16 -3.29
C ARG A 133 2.14 17.74 -3.08
N HIS A 134 1.42 17.46 -4.17
CA HIS A 134 0.09 16.84 -4.07
C HIS A 134 0.28 15.36 -3.76
N TRP A 135 0.28 15.02 -2.47
CA TRP A 135 0.60 13.67 -2.01
C TRP A 135 -0.35 12.59 -2.51
N LEU A 136 -1.66 12.88 -2.63
CA LEU A 136 -2.60 11.92 -3.20
C LEU A 136 -2.26 11.59 -4.67
N VAL A 137 -1.96 12.61 -5.48
CA VAL A 137 -1.56 12.41 -6.90
C VAL A 137 -0.22 11.70 -6.98
N THR A 138 0.72 12.04 -6.09
CA THR A 138 2.03 11.38 -6.04
C THR A 138 1.90 9.91 -5.68
N ASP A 139 1.14 9.58 -4.64
CA ASP A 139 0.89 8.21 -4.21
C ASP A 139 0.10 7.42 -5.27
N PHE A 140 -0.79 8.08 -6.03
CA PHE A 140 -1.48 7.48 -7.18
C PHE A 140 -0.51 7.12 -8.31
N VAL A 141 0.34 8.05 -8.73
CA VAL A 141 1.38 7.77 -9.74
C VAL A 141 2.32 6.69 -9.24
N LEU A 142 2.72 6.72 -7.97
CA LEU A 142 3.57 5.70 -7.37
C LEU A 142 2.91 4.31 -7.37
N ALA A 143 1.59 4.22 -7.14
CA ALA A 143 0.84 2.97 -7.26
C ALA A 143 0.85 2.43 -8.71
N ILE A 144 0.74 3.31 -9.71
CA ILE A 144 0.89 2.95 -11.12
C ILE A 144 2.31 2.43 -11.40
N GLU A 145 3.33 3.11 -10.89
CA GLU A 145 4.72 2.70 -11.07
C GLU A 145 5.04 1.34 -10.44
N VAL A 146 4.48 1.04 -9.26
CA VAL A 146 4.57 -0.29 -8.64
C VAL A 146 3.89 -1.34 -9.52
N ALA A 147 2.71 -1.04 -10.05
CA ALA A 147 1.98 -1.96 -10.92
C ALA A 147 2.77 -2.25 -12.21
N LYS A 148 3.38 -1.23 -12.82
CA LYS A 148 4.24 -1.36 -14.01
C LYS A 148 5.43 -2.27 -13.78
N ALA A 149 5.95 -2.32 -12.57
CA ALA A 149 7.10 -3.17 -12.24
C ALA A 149 6.72 -4.65 -12.06
N LEU A 150 5.42 -4.99 -11.92
CA LEU A 150 4.99 -6.38 -11.79
C LEU A 150 5.09 -7.13 -13.14
N PRO A 151 5.60 -8.37 -13.18
CA PRO A 151 5.75 -9.12 -14.43
C PRO A 151 4.45 -9.38 -15.21
N ILE A 152 3.30 -9.33 -14.53
CA ILE A 152 1.98 -9.50 -15.17
C ILE A 152 1.59 -8.27 -16.00
N TYR A 153 2.15 -7.10 -15.71
CA TYR A 153 1.77 -5.86 -16.37
C TYR A 153 1.99 -5.94 -17.88
N GLU A 154 3.15 -6.45 -18.31
CA GLU A 154 3.49 -6.63 -19.72
C GLU A 154 2.58 -7.63 -20.46
N GLN A 155 1.90 -8.51 -19.73
CA GLN A 155 1.01 -9.54 -20.30
C GLN A 155 -0.41 -9.02 -20.58
N ILE A 156 -0.77 -7.87 -20.00
CA ILE A 156 -2.10 -7.25 -20.14
C ILE A 156 -2.09 -6.33 -21.37
N GLU A 157 -3.19 -6.21 -22.12
CA GLU A 157 -3.30 -5.26 -23.22
C GLU A 157 -3.32 -3.81 -22.71
N THR A 158 -2.78 -2.85 -23.46
CA THR A 158 -2.70 -1.43 -23.04
C THR A 158 -4.05 -0.85 -22.60
N LYS A 159 -5.14 -1.19 -23.31
CA LYS A 159 -6.49 -0.73 -22.96
C LYS A 159 -6.95 -1.25 -21.60
N ASP A 160 -6.66 -2.52 -21.31
CA ASP A 160 -7.01 -3.17 -20.05
C ASP A 160 -6.12 -2.65 -18.90
N ARG A 161 -4.85 -2.34 -19.17
CA ARG A 161 -3.96 -1.68 -18.19
C ARG A 161 -4.53 -0.33 -17.76
N LEU A 162 -5.02 0.45 -18.72
CA LEU A 162 -5.60 1.77 -18.48
C LEU A 162 -6.85 1.67 -17.61
N LEU A 163 -7.80 0.81 -18.00
CA LEU A 163 -9.00 0.56 -17.22
C LEU A 163 -8.68 0.07 -15.80
N LEU A 164 -7.79 -0.94 -15.66
CA LEU A 164 -7.45 -1.50 -14.36
C LEU A 164 -6.85 -0.45 -13.42
N LEU A 165 -5.92 0.37 -13.91
CA LEU A 165 -5.25 1.39 -13.11
C LEU A 165 -6.15 2.59 -12.81
N GLU A 166 -7.09 2.94 -13.69
CA GLU A 166 -8.11 3.96 -13.45
C GLU A 166 -9.00 3.57 -12.25
N PHE A 167 -9.46 2.32 -12.19
CA PHE A 167 -10.34 1.85 -11.12
C PHE A 167 -9.61 1.55 -9.80
N VAL A 168 -8.41 0.96 -9.85
CA VAL A 168 -7.73 0.44 -8.65
C VAL A 168 -6.65 1.41 -8.13
N GLY A 169 -6.12 2.28 -8.97
CA GLY A 169 -5.00 3.17 -8.62
C GLY A 169 -5.30 4.07 -7.43
N LEU A 170 -6.51 4.63 -7.34
CA LEU A 170 -6.88 5.53 -6.25
C LEU A 170 -6.99 4.79 -4.91
N ILE A 171 -7.55 3.58 -4.93
CA ILE A 171 -7.64 2.73 -3.74
C ILE A 171 -6.24 2.38 -3.24
N ASN A 172 -5.33 2.03 -4.15
CA ASN A 172 -3.93 1.75 -3.80
C ASN A 172 -3.21 2.98 -3.24
N ALA A 173 -3.49 4.18 -3.76
CA ALA A 173 -2.91 5.43 -3.22
C ALA A 173 -3.36 5.66 -1.76
N ILE A 174 -4.64 5.45 -1.46
CA ILE A 174 -5.19 5.59 -0.10
C ILE A 174 -4.58 4.53 0.83
N LEU A 175 -4.46 3.28 0.36
CA LEU A 175 -3.82 2.21 1.11
C LEU A 175 -2.35 2.55 1.44
N LEU A 176 -1.63 3.12 0.47
CA LEU A 176 -0.24 3.55 0.66
C LEU A 176 -0.14 4.64 1.73
N GLN A 177 -1.01 5.65 1.68
CA GLN A 177 -1.08 6.70 2.70
C GLN A 177 -1.37 6.15 4.09
N THR A 178 -2.29 5.18 4.16
CA THR A 178 -2.68 4.53 5.41
C THR A 178 -1.53 3.72 5.99
N TYR A 179 -0.85 2.93 5.16
CA TYR A 179 0.33 2.15 5.55
C TYR A 179 1.44 3.03 6.14
N TYR A 180 1.83 4.10 5.46
CA TYR A 180 2.90 4.97 5.96
C TYR A 180 2.48 5.76 7.21
N SER A 181 1.20 6.08 7.35
CA SER A 181 0.70 6.76 8.56
C SER A 181 0.73 5.80 9.75
N TYR A 182 0.39 4.53 9.52
CA TYR A 182 0.51 3.46 10.51
C TYR A 182 1.99 3.22 10.92
N GLU A 183 2.92 3.13 9.96
CA GLU A 183 4.36 2.98 10.22
C GLU A 183 4.89 4.12 11.10
N GLN A 184 4.34 5.33 10.95
CA GLN A 184 4.72 6.53 11.70
C GLN A 184 3.95 6.71 13.02
N ASN A 185 3.12 5.74 13.44
CA ASN A 185 2.25 5.81 14.62
C ASN A 185 1.38 7.09 14.63
N SER A 186 0.83 7.46 13.47
CA SER A 186 0.00 8.65 13.30
C SER A 186 -1.48 8.27 13.16
N ASP A 187 -2.34 8.91 13.94
CA ASP A 187 -3.81 8.77 13.85
C ASP A 187 -4.41 9.50 12.61
N THR A 188 -3.57 10.16 11.83
CA THR A 188 -3.96 10.90 10.62
C THR A 188 -2.93 10.71 9.51
N ILE A 189 -3.29 11.09 8.29
CA ILE A 189 -2.40 11.01 7.14
C ILE A 189 -1.16 11.87 7.40
N LYS A 190 0.02 11.25 7.36
CA LYS A 190 1.30 11.94 7.51
C LYS A 190 2.20 11.68 6.31
N ALA A 191 2.49 12.75 5.57
CA ALA A 191 3.33 12.69 4.40
C ALA A 191 4.83 12.85 4.74
N PRO A 192 5.75 12.41 3.86
CA PRO A 192 7.20 12.52 4.07
C PRO A 192 7.73 13.94 4.31
N ASP A 193 7.08 14.96 3.74
CA ASP A 193 7.42 16.37 3.96
C ASP A 193 6.84 16.94 5.27
N GLY A 194 6.17 16.11 6.08
CA GLY A 194 5.48 16.53 7.29
C GLY A 194 4.07 17.07 7.07
N PHE A 195 3.56 17.09 5.84
CA PHE A 195 2.18 17.51 5.56
C PHE A 195 1.17 16.59 6.25
N MET A 196 0.22 17.22 6.97
CA MET A 196 -0.88 16.56 7.66
C MET A 196 -2.18 17.32 7.37
N PRO A 197 -3.15 16.74 6.62
CA PRO A 197 -4.36 17.44 6.21
C PRO A 197 -5.32 17.71 7.37
N ILE A 198 -5.30 16.86 8.42
CA ILE A 198 -6.13 17.02 9.62
C ILE A 198 -5.18 17.11 10.81
N LYS A 199 -5.07 18.29 11.43
CA LYS A 199 -4.48 18.42 12.77
C LYS A 199 -5.54 17.97 13.77
N THR A 200 -5.37 16.81 14.39
CA THR A 200 -6.12 16.49 15.61
C THR A 200 -5.65 17.48 16.69
N GLY A 201 -6.57 18.30 17.19
CA GLY A 201 -6.28 19.29 18.24
C GLY A 201 -5.79 18.63 19.54
N PRO A 202 -5.24 19.42 20.48
CA PRO A 202 -4.64 18.88 21.70
C PRO A 202 -5.64 18.07 22.53
N LYS A 203 -5.17 16.96 23.10
CA LYS A 203 -5.75 16.36 24.31
C LYS A 203 -5.47 17.29 25.50
N ASP A 204 -6.08 18.46 25.50
CA ASP A 204 -6.34 19.21 26.73
C ASP A 204 -7.79 18.96 27.08
N ARG A 205 -8.04 17.95 27.92
CA ARG A 205 -9.24 17.93 28.75
C ARG A 205 -8.83 18.38 30.15
N PRO A 206 -9.59 19.30 30.77
CA PRO A 206 -9.41 19.66 32.17
C PRO A 206 -9.61 18.47 33.11
#